data_AF-A0A7V9H744-F1
#
_entry.id   AF-A0A7V9H744-F1
#
_cell.length_a   1.000
_cell.length_b   1.000
_cell.length_c   1.000
_cell.angle_alpha   90.00
_cell.angle_beta   90.00
_cell.angle_gamma   90.00
#
_symmetry.space_group_name_H-M   'P 1'
#
loop_
_entity.id
_entity.type
_entity.pdbx_description
1 polymer ?
#
loop_
_entity_poly.entity_id
_entity_poly.type
_entity_poly.pdbx_seq_one_letter_code
_entity_poly.pdbx_strand_id
1 'polypeptide(L)' 'MGDTRLRMLAAFAPSPEPFVALMFLGFLIGTAGHVYRSKVTVAIGIGLIFLATLGLPLAIYVGDR' A
#
# COMPACT_ATOMS: atom_id res chain seq x y z
N MET A 1 -33.82 -3.30 2.14
CA MET A 1 -33.11 -3.51 0.84
C MET A 1 -32.05 -2.44 0.51
N GLY A 2 -31.90 -1.34 1.28
CA GLY A 2 -30.84 -0.34 1.08
C GLY A 2 -29.46 -0.72 1.65
N ASP A 3 -29.42 -1.39 2.80
CA ASP A 3 -28.17 -1.72 3.51
C ASP A 3 -27.22 -2.64 2.75
N THR A 4 -27.75 -3.58 1.96
CA THR A 4 -26.94 -4.52 1.18
C THR A 4 -26.10 -3.81 0.11
N ARG A 5 -26.64 -2.73 -0.49
CA ARG A 5 -25.92 -1.92 -1.49
C ARG A 5 -24.83 -1.07 -0.84
N LEU A 6 -25.11 -0.48 0.32
CA LEU A 6 -24.11 0.29 1.08
C LEU A 6 -22.95 -0.60 1.55
N ARG A 7 -23.26 -1.82 2.01
CA ARG A 7 -22.24 -2.82 2.37
C ARG A 7 -21.41 -3.28 1.18
N MET A 8 -22.04 -3.49 0.02
CA MET A 8 -21.31 -3.78 -1.22
C MET A 8 -20.37 -2.64 -1.61
N LEU A 9 -20.84 -1.38 -1.60
CA LEU A 9 -20.00 -0.23 -1.94
C LEU A 9 -18.82 -0.04 -0.96
N ALA A 10 -19.05 -0.28 0.33
CA ALA A 10 -18.00 -0.23 1.34
C ALA A 10 -16.93 -1.32 1.15
N ALA A 11 -17.31 -2.53 0.71
CA ALA A 11 -16.36 -3.59 0.37
C ALA A 11 -15.46 -3.21 -0.83
N PHE A 12 -15.95 -2.37 -1.74
CA PHE A 12 -15.18 -1.85 -2.87
C PHE A 12 -14.39 -0.56 -2.56
N ALA A 13 -14.48 -0.03 -1.35
CA ALA A 13 -13.82 1.21 -0.94
C ALA A 13 -13.01 1.01 0.35
N PRO A 14 -11.93 0.19 0.33
CA PRO A 14 -11.03 0.07 1.46
C PRO A 14 -10.44 1.45 1.82
N SER A 15 -10.20 1.69 3.10
CA SER A 15 -9.70 2.98 3.54
C SER A 15 -8.32 3.25 2.89
N PRO A 16 -8.08 4.47 2.39
CA PRO A 16 -6.86 4.78 1.64
C PRO A 16 -5.64 4.97 2.55
N GLU A 17 -5.84 5.16 3.85
CA GLU A 17 -4.81 5.52 4.82
C GLU A 17 -3.61 4.56 4.82
N PRO A 18 -3.76 3.22 4.89
CA PRO A 18 -2.62 2.32 4.90
C PRO A 18 -1.83 2.32 3.58
N PHE A 19 -2.50 2.48 2.44
CA PHE A 19 -1.85 2.60 1.14
C PHE A 19 -0.98 3.86 1.07
N VAL A 20 -1.54 4.99 1.51
CA VAL A 20 -0.82 6.28 1.53
C VAL A 20 0.33 6.24 2.53
N ALA A 21 0.14 5.62 3.71
CA ALA A 21 1.20 5.49 4.71
C ALA A 21 2.39 4.68 4.20
N LEU A 22 2.15 3.51 3.58
CA LEU A 22 3.21 2.69 2.99
C LEU A 22 3.88 3.38 1.80
N MET A 23 3.11 4.06 0.94
CA MET A 23 3.64 4.83 -0.19
C MET A 23 4.60 5.91 0.30
N PHE A 24 4.17 6.71 1.29
CA PHE A 24 4.97 7.78 1.86
C PHE A 24 6.24 7.24 2.54
N LEU A 25 6.10 6.15 3.30
CA LEU A 25 7.23 5.49 3.95
C LEU A 25 8.25 4.93 2.93
N GLY A 26 7.77 4.26 1.88
CA GLY A 26 8.61 3.72 0.82
C GLY A 26 9.33 4.83 0.04
N PHE A 27 8.64 5.93 -0.22
CA PHE A 27 9.25 7.12 -0.83
C PHE A 27 10.36 7.71 0.05
N LEU A 28 10.08 7.95 1.34
CA LEU A 28 11.09 8.47 2.28
C LEU A 28 12.33 7.58 2.36
N ILE A 29 12.14 6.26 2.46
CA ILE A 29 13.24 5.30 2.51
C ILE A 29 14.01 5.29 1.18
N GLY A 30 13.31 5.30 0.05
CA GLY A 30 13.93 5.37 -1.28
C GLY A 30 14.76 6.64 -1.47
N THR A 31 14.21 7.79 -1.11
CA THR A 31 14.93 9.09 -1.15
C THR A 31 16.13 9.09 -0.21
N ALA A 32 15.98 8.60 1.03
CA ALA A 32 17.11 8.45 1.94
C ALA A 32 18.21 7.54 1.36
N GLY A 33 17.82 6.44 0.70
CA GLY A 33 18.74 5.57 -0.01
C GLY A 33 19.54 6.30 -1.09
N HIS A 34 18.92 7.22 -1.83
CA HIS A 34 19.63 8.07 -2.80
C HIS A 34 20.61 9.02 -2.13
N VAL A 35 20.23 9.63 -1.00
CA VAL A 35 21.11 10.52 -0.22
C VAL A 35 22.35 9.78 0.28
N TYR A 36 22.17 8.57 0.82
CA TYR A 36 23.27 7.74 1.31
C TYR A 36 23.96 6.89 0.23
N ARG A 37 23.55 7.01 -1.05
CA ARG A 37 24.02 6.19 -2.19
C ARG A 37 23.92 4.67 -1.95
N SER A 38 22.97 4.23 -1.11
CA SER A 38 22.77 2.83 -0.76
C SER A 38 21.76 2.18 -1.71
N LYS A 39 22.24 1.31 -2.60
CA LYS A 39 21.39 0.55 -3.53
C LYS A 39 20.40 -0.36 -2.80
N VAL A 40 20.79 -0.89 -1.64
CA VAL A 40 19.93 -1.75 -0.81
C VAL A 40 18.76 -0.94 -0.24
N THR A 41 19.04 0.24 0.30
CA THR A 41 18.01 1.12 0.88
C THR A 41 17.04 1.62 -0.18
N VAL A 42 17.54 1.96 -1.38
CA VAL A 42 16.69 2.31 -2.54
C VAL A 42 15.77 1.13 -2.91
N ALA A 43 16.31 -0.09 -2.99
CA ALA A 43 15.52 -1.28 -3.32
C ALA A 43 14.44 -1.56 -2.26
N ILE A 44 14.74 -1.36 -0.98
CA ILE A 44 13.74 -1.48 0.11
C ILE A 44 12.63 -0.46 -0.07
N GLY A 45 12.96 0.81 -0.34
CA GLY A 45 11.97 1.87 -0.58
C GLY A 45 11.05 1.56 -1.76
N ILE A 46 11.61 1.10 -2.87
CA ILE A 46 10.85 0.64 -4.04
C ILE A 46 9.94 -0.55 -3.65
N GLY A 47 10.49 -1.55 -2.95
CA GLY A 47 9.73 -2.71 -2.49
C GLY A 47 8.53 -2.33 -1.63
N LEU A 48 8.68 -1.33 -0.75
CA LEU A 48 7.57 -0.81 0.08
C LEU A 48 6.48 -0.13 -0.75
N ILE A 49 6.85 0.62 -1.80
CA ILE A 49 5.89 1.20 -2.74
C ILE A 49 5.10 0.09 -3.46
N PHE A 50 5.79 -0.95 -3.94
CA PHE A 50 5.14 -2.11 -4.55
C PHE A 50 4.24 -2.86 -3.57
N LEU A 51 4.64 -2.96 -2.29
CA LEU A 51 3.80 -3.53 -1.24
C LEU A 51 2.54 -2.69 -1.03
N ALA A 52 2.65 -1.36 -1.06
CA ALA A 52 1.50 -0.47 -0.94
C ALA A 52 0.51 -0.69 -2.11
N THR A 53 1.01 -0.75 -3.35
CA THR A 53 0.15 -0.72 -4.54
C THR A 53 -0.33 -2.10 -4.99
N LEU A 54 0.45 -3.16 -4.74
CA LEU A 54 0.13 -4.53 -5.16
C LEU A 54 -0.05 -5.47 -3.98
N GLY A 55 0.83 -5.39 -2.99
CA GLY A 55 0.83 -6.28 -1.83
C GLY A 55 -0.41 -6.13 -0.95
N LEU A 56 -0.75 -4.91 -0.56
CA LEU A 56 -1.90 -4.60 0.28
C LEU A 56 -3.25 -4.97 -0.36
N PRO A 57 -3.55 -4.57 -1.61
CA PRO A 57 -4.79 -4.98 -2.25
C PRO A 57 -4.86 -6.50 -2.46
N LEU A 58 -3.74 -7.15 -2.76
CA LEU A 58 -3.69 -8.61 -2.87
C LEU A 58 -3.93 -9.29 -1.52
N ALA A 59 -3.36 -8.77 -0.43
CA ALA A 59 -3.55 -9.29 0.92
C ALA A 59 -5.01 -9.16 1.37
N ILE A 60 -5.65 -8.02 1.10
CA ILE A 60 -7.09 -7.82 1.34
C ILE A 60 -7.90 -8.84 0.53
N TYR A 61 -7.60 -8.98 -0.77
CA TYR A 61 -8.32 -9.91 -1.64
C TYR A 61 -8.11 -11.39 -1.28
N VAL A 62 -6.98 -11.76 -0.69
CA VAL A 62 -6.72 -13.14 -0.21
C VAL A 62 -7.36 -13.38 1.16
N GLY A 63 -7.29 -12.40 2.07
CA GLY A 63 -7.87 -12.51 3.41
C GLY A 63 -9.40 -12.45 3.44
N ASP A 64 -10.03 -11.94 2.37
CA ASP A 64 -11.48 -11.91 2.19
C ASP A 64 -12.07 -13.22 1.61
N ARG A 65 -11.24 -14.22 1.27
CA ARG A 65 -11.68 -15.53 0.76
C ARG A 65 -11.71 -16.57 1.86
#